data_AF-A0A923IFH4-F1
#
_entry.id   AF-A0A923IFH4-F1
#
_cell.length_a   1.000
_cell.length_b   1.000
_cell.length_c   1.000
_cell.angle_alpha   90.00
_cell.angle_beta   90.00
_cell.angle_gamma   90.00
#
_symmetry.space_group_name_H-M   'P 1'
#
loop_
_entity.id
_entity.type
_entity.pdbx_description
1 polymer ?
#
loop_
_entity_poly.entity_id
_entity_poly.type
_entity_poly.pdbx_seq_one_letter_code
_entity_poly.pdbx_strand_id
1 'polypeptide(L)'
;MKKIILVSLLISLCIAPVAHGQSARDAVKALKRIEARADMGISYSEYVLALADARVEVQMYLESHEARQKPEMTGLIKKILSHYETARQVWKNKVSRTQDLDTVFGHLICLNDEPEGAFGRSLLQQYPQADKPLDHGGALAKRAYKKDRCDEILVDNMIHIIWLEASKDLLRATKMLFA
;
A
#
# COMPACT_ATOMS: atom_id res chain seq x y z
N MET A 1 -54.80 -22.26 21.40
CA MET A 1 -53.86 -21.15 21.68
C MET A 1 -52.37 -21.54 21.58
N LYS A 2 -51.94 -22.77 21.91
CA LYS A 2 -50.52 -23.19 21.79
C LYS A 2 -49.93 -23.21 20.35
N LYS A 3 -50.76 -23.32 19.30
CA LYS A 3 -50.30 -23.37 17.90
C LYS A 3 -49.87 -22.01 17.32
N ILE A 4 -50.31 -20.89 17.92
CA ILE A 4 -49.98 -19.53 17.44
C ILE A 4 -48.57 -19.12 17.91
N ILE A 5 -48.12 -19.64 19.06
CA ILE A 5 -46.79 -19.35 19.62
C ILE A 5 -45.67 -20.00 18.78
N LEU A 6 -45.92 -21.16 18.18
CA LEU A 6 -44.90 -21.87 17.38
C LEU A 6 -44.59 -21.17 16.05
N VAL A 7 -45.57 -20.49 15.45
CA VAL A 7 -45.40 -19.76 14.19
C VAL A 7 -44.58 -18.48 14.38
N SER A 8 -44.73 -17.82 15.53
CA SER A 8 -43.99 -16.58 15.83
C SER A 8 -42.50 -16.83 16.09
N LEU A 9 -42.11 -18.02 16.59
CA LEU A 9 -40.71 -18.38 16.82
C LEU A 9 -39.96 -18.74 15.53
N LEU A 10 -40.68 -19.26 14.51
CA LEU A 10 -40.08 -19.63 13.23
C LEU A 10 -39.74 -18.42 12.34
N ILE A 11 -40.47 -17.31 12.48
CA ILE A 11 -40.28 -16.10 11.66
C ILE A 11 -39.07 -15.28 12.14
N SER A 12 -38.70 -15.35 13.43
CA SER A 12 -37.50 -14.67 13.96
C SER A 12 -36.17 -15.28 13.51
N LEU A 13 -36.15 -16.50 12.94
CA LEU A 13 -34.91 -17.18 12.55
C LEU A 13 -34.39 -16.80 11.15
N CYS A 14 -35.15 -16.02 10.38
CA CYS A 14 -34.81 -15.68 8.99
C CYS A 14 -34.21 -14.29 8.79
N ILE A 15 -34.01 -13.50 9.85
CA ILE A 15 -33.44 -12.15 9.76
C ILE A 15 -32.05 -12.15 10.40
N ALA A 16 -31.13 -12.95 9.87
CA ALA A 16 -29.71 -12.66 10.08
C ALA A 16 -29.37 -11.50 9.14
N PRO A 17 -29.13 -10.27 9.65
CA PRO A 17 -28.84 -9.14 8.79
C PRO A 17 -27.58 -9.45 7.97
N VAL A 18 -27.68 -9.14 6.68
CA VAL A 18 -26.67 -9.34 5.67
C VAL A 18 -25.50 -8.37 5.94
N ALA A 19 -24.66 -8.67 6.93
CA ALA A 19 -23.45 -7.90 7.25
C ALA A 19 -22.29 -8.19 6.26
N HIS A 20 -22.59 -8.75 5.08
CA HIS A 20 -21.64 -9.39 4.15
C HIS A 20 -20.85 -8.41 3.25
N GLY A 21 -20.71 -7.14 3.64
CA GLY A 21 -20.02 -6.12 2.84
C GLY A 21 -19.31 -5.03 3.63
N GLN A 22 -19.41 -5.04 4.96
CA GLN A 22 -18.93 -3.93 5.77
C GLN A 22 -17.40 -3.95 5.92
N SER A 23 -16.82 -5.15 6.09
CA SER A 23 -15.39 -5.30 6.37
C SER A 23 -14.48 -4.91 5.19
N ALA A 24 -14.82 -5.29 3.95
CA ALA A 24 -14.07 -4.86 2.77
C ALA A 24 -14.12 -3.34 2.59
N ARG A 25 -15.28 -2.73 2.86
CA ARG A 25 -15.48 -1.28 2.75
C ARG A 25 -14.63 -0.52 3.77
N ASP A 26 -14.53 -1.03 4.98
CA ASP A 26 -13.75 -0.41 6.04
C ASP A 26 -12.24 -0.54 5.78
N ALA A 27 -11.78 -1.70 5.27
CA ALA A 27 -10.41 -1.87 4.78
C ALA A 27 -10.05 -0.88 3.65
N VAL A 28 -10.90 -0.74 2.62
CA VAL A 28 -10.68 0.22 1.52
C VAL A 28 -10.70 1.67 2.02
N LYS A 29 -11.61 2.03 2.94
CA LYS A 29 -11.63 3.36 3.56
C LYS A 29 -10.34 3.64 4.32
N ALA A 30 -9.80 2.67 5.05
CA ALA A 30 -8.56 2.83 5.79
C ALA A 30 -7.37 3.09 4.85
N LEU A 31 -7.29 2.33 3.75
CA LEU A 31 -6.26 2.54 2.71
C LEU A 31 -6.40 3.91 2.02
N LYS A 32 -7.63 4.40 1.77
CA LYS A 32 -7.88 5.76 1.27
C LYS A 32 -7.43 6.87 2.22
N ARG A 33 -7.46 6.63 3.53
CA ARG A 33 -6.94 7.62 4.49
C ARG A 33 -5.42 7.76 4.37
N ILE A 34 -4.70 6.69 4.03
CA ILE A 34 -3.27 6.77 3.73
C ILE A 34 -3.03 7.57 2.46
N GLU A 35 -3.74 7.25 1.37
CA GLU A 35 -3.67 7.98 0.09
C GLU A 35 -3.86 9.49 0.31
N ALA A 36 -4.95 9.88 0.96
CA ALA A 36 -5.26 11.29 1.22
C ALA A 36 -4.17 11.99 2.05
N ARG A 37 -3.57 11.29 3.02
CA ARG A 37 -2.47 11.84 3.82
C ARG A 37 -1.18 11.96 3.01
N ALA A 38 -0.88 10.99 2.15
CA ALA A 38 0.28 11.03 1.26
C ALA A 38 0.19 12.22 0.29
N ASP A 39 -0.99 12.45 -0.28
CA ASP A 39 -1.26 13.58 -1.19
C ASP A 39 -1.11 14.95 -0.49
N MET A 40 -1.40 15.02 0.80
CA MET A 40 -1.24 16.25 1.60
C MET A 40 0.19 16.51 2.08
N GLY A 41 1.11 15.58 1.84
CA GLY A 41 2.46 15.62 2.41
C GLY A 41 2.45 15.14 3.86
N ILE A 42 2.86 13.89 4.06
CA ILE A 42 2.94 13.24 5.37
C ILE A 42 4.40 13.04 5.77
N SER A 43 4.73 13.18 7.05
CA SER A 43 6.05 12.82 7.55
C SER A 43 6.22 11.29 7.63
N TYR A 44 7.46 10.80 7.67
CA TYR A 44 7.71 9.34 7.78
C TYR A 44 7.07 8.72 9.03
N SER A 45 7.16 9.37 10.19
CA SER A 45 6.59 8.86 11.45
C SER A 45 5.07 8.77 11.39
N GLU A 46 4.40 9.81 10.88
CA GLU A 46 2.95 9.80 10.67
C GLU A 46 2.53 8.74 9.65
N TYR A 47 3.33 8.54 8.59
CA TYR A 47 3.07 7.52 7.58
C TYR A 47 3.11 6.11 8.17
N VAL A 48 4.11 5.82 9.01
CA VAL A 48 4.23 4.54 9.72
C VAL A 48 3.02 4.29 10.61
N LEU A 49 2.55 5.29 11.35
CA LEU A 49 1.37 5.19 12.19
C LEU A 49 0.09 4.97 11.37
N ALA A 50 -0.10 5.76 10.30
CA ALA A 50 -1.25 5.62 9.41
C ALA A 50 -1.32 4.23 8.76
N LEU A 51 -0.16 3.66 8.39
CA LEU A 51 -0.06 2.32 7.84
C LEU A 51 -0.37 1.24 8.86
N ALA A 52 0.06 1.42 10.12
CA ALA A 52 -0.27 0.49 11.20
C ALA A 52 -1.79 0.44 11.45
N ASP A 53 -2.44 1.61 11.50
CA ASP A 53 -3.90 1.70 11.67
C ASP A 53 -4.65 1.03 10.53
N ALA A 54 -4.26 1.29 9.27
CA ALA A 54 -4.92 0.65 8.13
C ALA A 54 -4.69 -0.85 8.07
N ARG A 55 -3.52 -1.33 8.53
CA ARG A 55 -3.23 -2.77 8.58
C ARG A 55 -4.18 -3.52 9.51
N VAL A 56 -4.63 -2.90 10.61
CA VAL A 56 -5.63 -3.50 11.50
C VAL A 56 -6.94 -3.76 10.74
N GLU A 57 -7.46 -2.74 10.05
CA GLU A 57 -8.71 -2.84 9.28
C GLU A 57 -8.60 -3.85 8.13
N VAL A 58 -7.46 -3.84 7.42
CA VAL A 58 -7.18 -4.84 6.38
C VAL A 58 -7.14 -6.25 6.98
N GLN A 59 -6.47 -6.45 8.11
CA GLN A 59 -6.37 -7.76 8.74
C GLN A 59 -7.75 -8.28 9.18
N MET A 60 -8.59 -7.42 9.76
CA MET A 60 -9.97 -7.77 10.11
C MET A 60 -10.77 -8.23 8.89
N TYR A 61 -10.62 -7.55 7.75
CA TYR A 61 -11.21 -8.00 6.49
C TYR A 61 -10.66 -9.36 6.05
N LEU A 62 -9.33 -9.54 6.05
CA LEU A 62 -8.68 -10.78 5.58
C LEU A 62 -9.08 -12.02 6.39
N GLU A 63 -9.41 -11.86 7.66
CA GLU A 63 -9.87 -12.94 8.55
C GLU A 63 -11.37 -13.23 8.41
N SER A 64 -12.13 -12.32 7.81
CA SER A 64 -13.58 -12.44 7.66
C SER A 64 -14.01 -13.57 6.71
N HIS A 65 -15.27 -14.00 6.85
CA HIS A 65 -15.91 -14.89 5.88
C HIS A 65 -16.01 -14.23 4.50
N GLU A 66 -16.19 -12.91 4.45
CA GLU A 66 -16.31 -12.12 3.21
C GLU A 66 -15.05 -12.24 2.35
N ALA A 67 -13.85 -12.16 2.93
CA ALA A 67 -12.59 -12.28 2.19
C ALA A 67 -12.42 -13.64 1.51
N ARG A 68 -12.97 -14.71 2.11
CA ARG A 68 -12.96 -16.06 1.53
C ARG A 68 -13.92 -16.18 0.33
N GLN A 69 -15.04 -15.46 0.38
CA GLN A 69 -16.03 -15.44 -0.70
C GLN A 69 -15.62 -14.53 -1.87
N LYS A 70 -14.77 -13.52 -1.63
CA LYS A 70 -14.37 -12.52 -2.63
C LYS A 70 -12.85 -12.53 -2.89
N PRO A 71 -12.27 -13.60 -3.48
CA PRO A 71 -10.83 -13.75 -3.63
C PRO A 71 -10.18 -12.65 -4.48
N GLU A 72 -10.87 -12.11 -5.50
CA GLU A 72 -10.35 -11.00 -6.31
C GLU A 72 -10.18 -9.72 -5.48
N MET A 73 -11.20 -9.33 -4.72
CA MET A 73 -11.13 -8.17 -3.81
C MET A 73 -10.03 -8.37 -2.76
N THR A 74 -9.95 -9.58 -2.19
CA THR A 74 -8.91 -9.96 -1.23
C THR A 74 -7.51 -9.81 -1.81
N GLY A 75 -7.28 -10.30 -3.03
CA GLY A 75 -6.00 -10.15 -3.72
C GLY A 75 -5.64 -8.68 -3.94
N LEU A 76 -6.62 -7.87 -4.34
CA LEU A 76 -6.43 -6.45 -4.60
C LEU A 76 -6.11 -5.66 -3.32
N ILE A 77 -6.84 -5.87 -2.23
CA ILE A 77 -6.57 -5.22 -0.94
C ILE A 77 -5.17 -5.60 -0.41
N LYS A 78 -4.77 -6.87 -0.51
CA LYS A 78 -3.40 -7.30 -0.16
C LYS A 78 -2.34 -6.59 -1.00
N LYS A 79 -2.58 -6.45 -2.30
CA LYS A 79 -1.66 -5.78 -3.21
C LYS A 79 -1.51 -4.29 -2.86
N ILE A 80 -2.61 -3.58 -2.59
CA ILE A 80 -2.59 -2.17 -2.16
C ILE A 80 -1.81 -2.02 -0.85
N LEU A 81 -2.08 -2.87 0.15
CA LEU A 81 -1.34 -2.81 1.42
C LEU A 81 0.15 -3.07 1.20
N SER A 82 0.50 -4.04 0.34
CA SER A 82 1.90 -4.34 -0.01
C SER A 82 2.60 -3.14 -0.66
N HIS A 83 1.93 -2.37 -1.52
CA HIS A 83 2.50 -1.14 -2.07
C HIS A 83 2.88 -0.15 -0.96
N TYR A 84 1.97 0.11 -0.01
CA TYR A 84 2.27 1.01 1.10
C TYR A 84 3.36 0.48 2.03
N GLU A 85 3.43 -0.83 2.27
CA GLU A 85 4.52 -1.44 3.02
C GLU A 85 5.87 -1.31 2.29
N THR A 86 5.91 -1.48 0.96
CA THR A 86 7.12 -1.24 0.17
C THR A 86 7.55 0.22 0.24
N ALA A 87 6.62 1.17 0.08
CA ALA A 87 6.92 2.60 0.23
C ALA A 87 7.49 2.91 1.62
N ARG A 88 6.99 2.28 2.69
CA ARG A 88 7.56 2.41 4.04
C ARG A 88 9.01 1.94 4.07
N GLN A 89 9.34 0.79 3.48
CA GLN A 89 10.69 0.25 3.47
C GLN A 89 11.66 1.17 2.71
N VAL A 90 11.24 1.67 1.55
CA VAL A 90 12.00 2.63 0.75
C VAL A 90 12.24 3.93 1.53
N TRP A 91 11.21 4.46 2.20
CA TRP A 91 11.34 5.67 3.01
C TRP A 91 12.19 5.44 4.27
N LYS A 92 12.13 4.25 4.88
CA LYS A 92 12.99 3.92 6.03
C LYS A 92 14.47 4.05 5.66
N ASN A 93 14.86 3.54 4.48
CA ASN A 93 16.24 3.67 3.99
C ASN A 93 16.65 5.15 3.83
N LYS A 94 15.72 6.00 3.39
CA LYS A 94 15.90 7.47 3.35
C LYS A 94 16.29 8.03 4.73
N VAL A 95 15.42 7.80 5.71
CA VAL A 95 15.52 8.42 7.04
C VAL A 95 16.74 7.89 7.81
N SER A 96 17.06 6.61 7.69
CA SER A 96 18.25 6.03 8.32
C SER A 96 19.54 6.68 7.81
N ARG A 97 19.64 6.99 6.51
CA ARG A 97 20.83 7.64 5.95
C ARG A 97 20.97 9.11 6.29
N THR A 98 19.87 9.84 6.47
CA THR A 98 19.93 11.26 6.88
C THR A 98 20.60 11.40 8.24
N GLN A 99 20.36 10.43 9.14
CA GLN A 99 20.96 10.41 10.47
C GLN A 99 22.48 10.19 10.44
N ASP A 100 22.99 9.54 9.39
CA ASP A 100 24.40 9.16 9.30
C ASP A 100 25.29 10.19 8.59
N LEU A 101 24.73 11.00 7.68
CA LEU A 101 25.55 11.76 6.71
C LEU A 101 25.32 13.27 6.65
N ASP A 102 24.34 13.86 7.36
CA ASP A 102 24.05 15.32 7.36
C ASP A 102 23.87 15.96 5.95
N THR A 103 23.80 15.16 4.88
CA THR A 103 23.69 15.65 3.50
C THR A 103 22.24 15.79 3.07
N VAL A 104 21.91 16.97 2.56
CA VAL A 104 20.56 17.40 2.10
C VAL A 104 20.21 16.87 0.70
N PHE A 105 21.16 16.25 -0.01
CA PHE A 105 20.92 15.76 -1.36
C PHE A 105 20.06 14.50 -1.36
N GLY A 106 19.03 14.49 -2.21
CA GLY A 106 18.02 13.44 -2.30
C GLY A 106 18.63 12.05 -2.22
N HIS A 107 18.04 11.20 -1.39
CA HIS A 107 18.60 9.91 -1.07
C HIS A 107 18.59 8.99 -2.29
N LEU A 108 19.73 8.38 -2.55
CA LEU A 108 19.98 7.50 -3.68
C LEU A 108 20.16 6.08 -3.17
N ILE A 109 19.60 5.10 -3.90
CA ILE A 109 19.93 3.68 -3.74
C ILE A 109 20.85 3.31 -4.90
N CYS A 110 22.10 2.94 -4.59
CA CYS A 110 23.09 2.52 -5.59
C CYS A 110 22.84 1.07 -6.02
N LEU A 111 22.74 0.81 -7.32
CA LEU A 111 22.44 -0.51 -7.89
C LEU A 111 23.68 -1.41 -8.03
N ASN A 112 24.52 -1.48 -7.01
CA ASN A 112 25.69 -2.35 -6.94
C ASN A 112 25.33 -3.76 -6.40
N ASP A 113 26.31 -4.64 -6.20
CA ASP A 113 26.06 -6.02 -5.75
C ASP A 113 25.81 -6.16 -4.23
N GLU A 114 25.74 -5.04 -3.50
CA GLU A 114 25.45 -5.02 -2.07
C GLU A 114 23.95 -5.26 -1.78
N PRO A 115 23.57 -5.57 -0.53
CA PRO A 115 22.16 -5.82 -0.17
C PRO A 115 21.21 -4.68 -0.54
N GLU A 116 21.67 -3.43 -0.45
CA GLU A 116 20.86 -2.27 -0.85
C GLU A 116 20.61 -2.23 -2.37
N GLY A 117 21.64 -2.51 -3.17
CA GLY A 117 21.49 -2.59 -4.62
C GLY A 117 20.60 -3.76 -5.05
N ALA A 118 20.65 -4.89 -4.33
CA ALA A 118 19.72 -5.99 -4.53
C ALA A 118 18.26 -5.59 -4.24
N PHE A 119 18.03 -4.81 -3.19
CA PHE A 119 16.73 -4.22 -2.91
C PHE A 119 16.31 -3.21 -3.99
N GLY A 120 17.22 -2.35 -4.47
CA GLY A 120 16.95 -1.45 -5.59
C GLY A 120 16.51 -2.19 -6.86
N ARG A 121 17.21 -3.28 -7.22
CA ARG A 121 16.84 -4.14 -8.35
C ARG A 121 15.48 -4.80 -8.18
N SER A 122 15.14 -5.26 -6.97
CA SER A 122 13.81 -5.86 -6.72
C SER A 122 12.69 -4.82 -6.84
N LEU A 123 12.93 -3.56 -6.47
CA LEU A 123 11.99 -2.47 -6.71
C LEU A 123 11.77 -2.23 -8.20
N LEU A 124 12.82 -2.20 -9.03
CA LEU A 124 12.67 -2.03 -10.48
C LEU A 124 11.94 -3.19 -11.14
N GLN A 125 12.11 -4.41 -10.62
CA GLN A 125 11.33 -5.57 -11.07
C GLN A 125 9.85 -5.45 -10.68
N GLN A 126 9.57 -4.97 -9.46
CA GLN A 126 8.19 -4.80 -8.97
C GLN A 126 7.48 -3.61 -9.62
N TYR A 127 8.22 -2.55 -9.97
CA TYR A 127 7.73 -1.31 -10.58
C TYR A 127 8.51 -0.99 -11.86
N PRO A 128 8.26 -1.69 -12.98
CA PRO A 128 9.02 -1.51 -14.23
C PRO A 128 9.00 -0.09 -14.80
N GLN A 129 7.96 0.69 -14.50
CA GLN A 129 7.88 2.11 -14.87
C GLN A 129 8.94 2.98 -14.17
N ALA A 130 9.48 2.54 -13.04
CA ALA A 130 10.58 3.21 -12.35
C ALA A 130 11.94 2.99 -13.04
N ASP A 131 12.06 1.96 -13.89
CA ASP A 131 13.24 1.65 -14.70
C ASP A 131 13.36 2.58 -15.92
N LYS A 132 13.21 3.88 -15.67
CA LYS A 132 13.33 4.96 -16.65
C LYS A 132 14.08 6.13 -16.01
N PRO A 133 14.77 6.95 -16.82
CA PRO A 133 15.31 8.22 -16.36
C PRO A 133 14.26 9.14 -15.72
N LEU A 134 14.69 10.03 -14.82
CA LEU A 134 13.82 11.00 -14.13
C LEU A 134 13.03 11.91 -15.08
N ASP A 135 13.66 12.38 -16.16
CA ASP A 135 13.06 13.21 -17.22
C ASP A 135 12.04 12.44 -18.09
N HIS A 136 11.93 11.13 -17.88
CA HIS A 136 10.91 10.27 -18.47
C HIS A 136 9.94 9.70 -17.43
N GLY A 137 9.88 10.31 -16.25
CA GLY A 137 8.94 9.95 -15.18
C GLY A 137 9.30 8.65 -14.44
N GLY A 138 10.51 8.13 -14.60
CA GLY A 138 11.00 7.02 -13.79
C GLY A 138 11.72 7.48 -12.52
N ALA A 139 12.52 6.58 -11.95
CA ALA A 139 13.29 6.83 -10.73
C ALA A 139 14.80 6.74 -10.93
N LEU A 140 15.30 6.41 -12.13
CA LEU A 140 16.73 6.29 -12.38
C LEU A 140 17.41 7.66 -12.49
N ALA A 141 18.32 7.93 -11.56
CA ALA A 141 19.27 9.02 -11.62
C ALA A 141 20.57 8.50 -12.24
N LYS A 142 20.82 8.79 -13.52
CA LYS A 142 22.09 8.43 -14.16
C LYS A 142 23.17 9.42 -13.75
N ARG A 143 24.20 8.94 -13.03
CA ARG A 143 25.51 9.61 -12.88
C ARG A 143 25.44 11.06 -12.37
N ALA A 144 24.50 11.39 -11.50
CA ALA A 144 24.41 12.73 -10.90
C ALA A 144 25.70 13.08 -10.13
N TYR A 145 26.34 12.08 -9.53
CA TYR A 145 27.66 12.19 -8.92
C TYR A 145 28.64 11.27 -9.65
N LYS A 146 29.58 11.85 -10.41
CA LYS A 146 30.65 11.14 -11.17
C LYS A 146 31.61 10.27 -10.32
N LYS A 147 31.35 10.09 -9.03
CA LYS A 147 32.28 9.47 -8.09
C LYS A 147 32.07 7.96 -7.95
N ASP A 148 30.83 7.48 -8.07
CA ASP A 148 30.50 6.06 -7.93
C ASP A 148 29.96 5.46 -9.24
N ARG A 149 30.46 4.28 -9.58
CA ARG A 149 30.26 3.61 -10.88
C ARG A 149 28.95 2.83 -10.97
N CYS A 150 27.89 3.25 -10.27
CA CYS A 150 26.59 2.57 -10.28
C CYS A 150 25.48 3.47 -10.80
N ASP A 151 24.46 2.86 -11.39
CA ASP A 151 23.17 3.51 -11.59
C ASP A 151 22.45 3.64 -10.24
N GLU A 152 21.68 4.71 -10.07
CA GLU A 152 21.07 5.06 -8.79
C GLU A 152 19.56 5.23 -8.93
N ILE A 153 18.82 4.83 -7.91
CA ILE A 153 17.38 5.11 -7.78
C ILE A 153 17.21 6.32 -6.87
N LEU A 154 16.55 7.37 -7.37
CA LEU A 154 16.10 8.49 -6.54
C LEU A 154 14.90 8.04 -5.70
N VAL A 155 15.12 7.98 -4.39
CA VAL A 155 14.16 7.41 -3.42
C VAL A 155 12.81 8.12 -3.47
N ASP A 156 12.80 9.45 -3.60
CA ASP A 156 11.55 10.24 -3.62
C ASP A 156 10.68 9.92 -4.85
N ASN A 157 11.31 9.81 -6.02
CA ASN A 157 10.61 9.38 -7.24
C ASN A 157 10.10 7.94 -7.13
N MET A 158 10.88 7.04 -6.52
CA MET A 158 10.45 5.67 -6.29
C MET A 158 9.22 5.61 -5.36
N ILE A 159 9.20 6.34 -4.25
CA ILE A 159 8.05 6.41 -3.34
C ILE A 159 6.82 6.94 -4.08
N HIS A 160 6.98 8.01 -4.86
CA HIS A 160 5.89 8.58 -5.65
C HIS A 160 5.30 7.55 -6.64
N ILE A 161 6.15 6.83 -7.37
CA ILE A 161 5.71 5.78 -8.29
C ILE A 161 4.95 4.67 -7.57
N ILE A 162 5.43 4.25 -6.39
CA ILE A 162 4.75 3.22 -5.58
C ILE A 162 3.35 3.70 -5.16
N TRP A 163 3.22 4.95 -4.71
CA TRP A 163 1.92 5.51 -4.36
C TRP A 163 0.98 5.61 -5.55
N LEU A 164 1.48 6.01 -6.72
CA LEU A 164 0.66 6.03 -7.94
C LEU A 164 0.10 4.65 -8.30
N GLU A 165 0.89 3.57 -8.16
CA GLU A 165 0.38 2.21 -8.36
C GLU A 165 -0.63 1.80 -7.29
N ALA A 166 -0.38 2.14 -6.02
CA ALA A 166 -1.33 1.91 -4.93
C ALA A 166 -2.67 2.59 -5.21
N SER A 167 -2.68 3.84 -5.67
CA SER A 167 -3.87 4.61 -6.04
C SER A 167 -4.65 3.99 -7.19
N LYS A 168 -3.97 3.47 -8.23
CA LYS A 168 -4.64 2.77 -9.34
C LYS A 168 -5.39 1.53 -8.85
N ASP A 169 -4.74 0.71 -8.03
CA ASP A 169 -5.36 -0.48 -7.46
C ASP A 169 -6.47 -0.12 -6.47
N LEU A 170 -6.30 0.94 -5.68
CA LEU A 170 -7.29 1.43 -4.72
C LEU A 170 -8.53 1.99 -5.42
N LEU A 171 -8.37 2.66 -6.56
CA LEU A 171 -9.48 3.08 -7.42
C LEU A 171 -10.23 1.86 -7.96
N ARG A 172 -9.53 0.82 -8.39
CA ARG A 172 -10.16 -0.44 -8.84
C ARG A 172 -10.94 -1.11 -7.69
N ALA A 173 -10.37 -1.19 -6.50
CA ALA A 173 -11.03 -1.77 -5.32
C ALA A 173 -12.29 -0.95 -4.95
N THR A 174 -12.20 0.37 -5.03
CA THR A 174 -13.36 1.26 -4.82
C THR A 174 -14.46 0.97 -5.83
N LYS A 175 -14.15 0.85 -7.13
CA LYS A 175 -15.14 0.54 -8.16
C LYS A 175 -15.82 -0.81 -7.91
N MET A 176 -15.07 -1.83 -7.49
CA MET A 176 -15.62 -3.15 -7.15
C MET A 176 -16.58 -3.15 -5.94
N LEU A 177 -16.47 -2.17 -5.03
CA LEU A 177 -17.41 -2.04 -3.90
C LEU A 177 -18.74 -1.37 -4.27
N PHE A 178 -18.77 -0.64 -5.39
CA PHE A 178 -19.91 0.20 -5.80
C PHE A 178 -20.48 -0.13 -7.18
N ALA A 179 -19.92 -1.15 -7.84
CA ALA A 179 -20.47 -1.74 -9.06
C ALA A 179 -21.54 -2.78 -8.71
#